data_AF-A0A553N6I6-F1
#
_entry.id   AF-A0A553N6I6-F1
#
_cell.length_a   1.000
_cell.length_b   1.000
_cell.length_c   1.000
_cell.angle_alpha   90.00
_cell.angle_beta   90.00
_cell.angle_gamma   90.00
#
_symmetry.space_group_name_H-M   'P 1'
#
loop_
_entity.id
_entity.type
_entity.pdbx_description
1 polymer ?
#
loop_
_entity_poly.entity_id
_entity_poly.type
_entity_poly.pdbx_seq_one_letter_code
_entity_poly.pdbx_strand_id
1 'polypeptide(L)'
;MALLHRFLRLNDHKETGIFTFIVTKNVTRDSHRDVTSKDFWYGYHRWAVAFSRHEKTVGIYLVWRNASEGMKVTLDFNLILLNRDHFSQNQIFNRKRVKFSHESPGNETTQPAISTRRSNELRASNQATRTCS
;
A
#
# COMPACT_ATOMS: atom_id res chain seq x y z
N MET A 1 -2.20 -6.96 -12.39
CA MET A 1 -3.44 -6.14 -12.35
C MET A 1 -4.00 -6.14 -10.94
N ALA A 2 -4.68 -5.05 -10.55
CA ALA A 2 -5.43 -4.95 -9.30
C ALA A 2 -6.93 -4.76 -9.62
N LEU A 3 -7.74 -5.78 -9.32
CA LEU A 3 -9.15 -5.84 -9.68
C LEU A 3 -10.01 -5.56 -8.44
N LEU A 4 -10.95 -4.62 -8.54
CA LEU A 4 -11.91 -4.37 -7.48
C LEU A 4 -12.80 -5.61 -7.31
N HIS A 5 -12.68 -6.27 -6.18
CA HIS A 5 -13.41 -7.48 -5.84
C HIS A 5 -14.67 -7.18 -5.01
N ARG A 6 -14.57 -6.21 -4.09
CA ARG A 6 -15.67 -5.85 -3.21
C ARG A 6 -15.64 -4.38 -2.87
N PHE A 7 -16.83 -3.78 -2.82
CA PHE A 7 -17.06 -2.47 -2.23
C PHE A 7 -18.11 -2.61 -1.13
N LEU A 8 -17.87 -1.94 0.00
CA LEU A 8 -18.81 -1.85 1.12
C LEU A 8 -18.82 -0.41 1.64
N ARG A 9 -19.99 0.21 1.69
CA ARG A 9 -20.19 1.48 2.39
C ARG A 9 -20.67 1.18 3.80
N LEU A 10 -19.93 1.67 4.79
CA LEU A 10 -20.40 1.65 6.17
C LEU A 10 -21.42 2.77 6.35
N ASN A 11 -22.49 2.47 7.08
CA ASN A 11 -23.50 3.46 7.45
C ASN A 11 -23.09 4.17 8.75
N ASP A 12 -21.88 4.71 8.77
CA ASP A 12 -21.34 5.50 9.87
C ASP A 12 -21.42 7.00 9.55
N HIS A 13 -21.22 7.85 10.57
CA HIS A 13 -21.25 9.31 10.39
C HIS A 13 -20.19 9.85 9.42
N LYS A 14 -19.20 9.03 9.05
CA LYS A 14 -18.10 9.38 8.14
C LYS A 14 -18.30 8.85 6.73
N GLU A 15 -19.38 8.11 6.48
CA GLU A 15 -19.65 7.45 5.21
C GLU A 15 -18.45 6.64 4.70
N THR A 16 -17.86 5.83 5.58
CA THR A 16 -16.61 5.11 5.31
C THR A 16 -16.81 4.11 4.16
N GLY A 17 -16.00 4.26 3.10
CA GLY A 17 -15.95 3.32 1.98
C GLY A 17 -14.83 2.30 2.13
N ILE A 18 -15.15 1.01 2.09
CA ILE A 18 -14.18 -0.09 2.10
C ILE A 18 -14.11 -0.68 0.68
N PHE A 19 -12.93 -0.61 0.08
CA PHE A 19 -12.64 -1.17 -1.23
C PHE A 19 -11.62 -2.31 -1.09
N THR A 20 -11.97 -3.49 -1.60
CA THR A 20 -11.10 -4.67 -1.56
C THR A 20 -10.66 -5.00 -2.97
N PHE A 21 -9.34 -5.03 -3.19
CA PHE A 21 -8.74 -5.35 -4.48
C PHE A 21 -8.03 -6.69 -4.42
N ILE A 22 -8.23 -7.53 -5.43
CA ILE A 22 -7.41 -8.73 -5.64
C ILE A 22 -6.24 -8.32 -6.54
N VAL A 23 -5.04 -8.52 -6.02
CA VAL A 23 -3.79 -8.19 -6.68
C VAL A 23 -3.15 -9.47 -7.23
N THR A 24 -2.90 -9.53 -8.53
CA THR A 24 -2.26 -10.68 -9.17
C THR A 24 -0.79 -10.79 -8.78
N LYS A 25 -0.22 -12.01 -8.75
CA LYS A 25 1.20 -12.25 -8.43
C LYS A 25 2.19 -11.39 -9.23
N ASN A 26 1.86 -11.03 -10.48
CA ASN A 26 2.75 -10.20 -11.30
C ASN A 26 2.96 -8.80 -10.72
N VAL A 27 2.03 -8.27 -9.92
CA VAL A 27 2.20 -6.98 -9.23
C VAL A 27 3.23 -7.07 -8.11
N THR A 28 3.36 -8.24 -7.47
CA THR A 28 4.30 -8.48 -6.37
C THR A 28 5.58 -9.20 -6.81
N ARG A 29 5.64 -9.74 -8.04
CA ARG A 29 6.74 -10.58 -8.54
C ARG A 29 7.46 -10.03 -9.77
N ASP A 30 6.79 -9.35 -10.70
CA ASP A 30 7.46 -8.70 -11.82
C ASP A 30 7.98 -7.31 -11.43
N SER A 31 9.22 -7.01 -11.82
CA SER A 31 9.89 -5.76 -11.48
C SER A 31 9.68 -4.65 -12.50
N HIS A 32 9.09 -4.94 -13.67
CA HIS A 32 9.19 -4.05 -14.82
C HIS A 32 8.05 -3.03 -14.97
N ARG A 33 6.96 -3.11 -14.21
CA ARG A 33 5.83 -2.19 -14.39
C ARG A 33 5.12 -1.87 -13.08
N ASP A 34 4.93 -0.57 -12.85
CA ASP A 34 3.93 -0.07 -11.91
C ASP A 34 2.54 -0.56 -12.35
N VAL A 35 1.71 -0.87 -11.36
CA VAL A 35 0.36 -1.39 -11.62
C VAL A 35 -0.64 -0.47 -10.98
N THR A 36 -1.64 -0.06 -11.75
CA THR A 36 -2.77 0.73 -11.25
C THR A 36 -4.04 -0.10 -11.28
N SER A 37 -4.91 0.07 -10.28
CA SER A 37 -6.24 -0.51 -10.27
C SER A 37 -7.14 0.17 -11.31
N LYS A 38 -8.30 -0.43 -11.57
CA LYS A 38 -9.40 0.29 -12.20
C LYS A 38 -9.80 1.47 -11.29
N ASP A 39 -10.24 2.57 -11.92
CA ASP A 39 -10.81 3.70 -11.19
C ASP A 39 -12.05 3.28 -10.40
N PHE A 40 -12.20 3.86 -9.20
CA PHE A 40 -13.38 3.72 -8.35
C PHE A 40 -13.85 5.08 -7.84
N TRP A 41 -15.11 5.17 -7.48
CA TRP A 41 -15.74 6.42 -7.03
C TRP A 41 -15.85 6.45 -5.51
N TYR A 42 -15.48 7.58 -4.91
CA TYR A 42 -15.70 7.86 -3.49
C TYR A 42 -15.75 9.37 -3.26
N GLY A 43 -16.77 9.84 -2.53
CA GLY A 43 -16.96 11.27 -2.23
C GLY A 43 -17.02 12.14 -3.48
N TYR A 44 -17.69 11.70 -4.55
CA TYR A 44 -17.78 12.38 -5.86
C TYR A 44 -16.44 12.54 -6.62
N HIS A 45 -15.39 11.85 -6.17
CA HIS A 45 -14.08 11.84 -6.83
C HIS A 45 -13.74 10.46 -7.37
N ARG A 46 -12.97 10.43 -8.46
CA ARG A 46 -12.39 9.22 -9.05
C ARG A 46 -11.03 8.97 -8.43
N TRP A 47 -10.84 7.76 -7.94
CA TRP A 47 -9.64 7.31 -7.28
C TRP A 47 -9.09 6.06 -7.96
N ALA A 48 -7.79 5.84 -7.85
CA ALA A 48 -7.17 4.57 -8.20
C ALA A 48 -6.11 4.20 -7.16
N VAL A 49 -5.91 2.91 -6.94
CA VAL A 49 -4.80 2.40 -6.14
C VAL A 49 -3.66 2.05 -7.10
N ALA A 50 -2.50 2.67 -6.92
CA ALA A 50 -1.30 2.33 -7.65
C ALA A 50 -0.32 1.55 -6.76
N PHE A 51 0.44 0.67 -7.39
CA PHE A 51 1.48 -0.14 -6.80
C PHE A 51 2.77 0.18 -7.55
N SER A 52 3.79 0.65 -6.85
CA SER A 52 5.13 0.81 -7.42
C SER A 52 6.09 -0.11 -6.72
N ARG A 53 6.93 -0.77 -7.51
CA ARG A 53 7.92 -1.69 -6.99
C ARG A 53 9.29 -1.06 -7.04
N HIS A 54 9.96 -1.07 -5.90
CA HIS A 54 11.38 -0.83 -5.79
C HIS A 54 12.09 -2.16 -5.53
N GLU A 55 13.42 -2.19 -5.63
CA GLU A 55 14.24 -3.41 -5.62
C GLU A 55 13.85 -4.43 -4.53
N LYS A 56 13.54 -3.96 -3.32
CA LYS A 56 13.16 -4.80 -2.19
C LYS A 56 11.73 -4.55 -1.69
N THR A 57 11.03 -3.57 -2.25
CA THR A 57 9.89 -2.92 -1.59
C THR A 57 8.73 -2.72 -2.55
N VAL A 58 7.50 -2.76 -2.04
CA VAL A 58 6.31 -2.42 -2.83
C VAL A 58 5.62 -1.27 -2.14
N GLY A 59 5.61 -0.12 -2.78
CA GLY A 59 4.82 1.05 -2.40
C GLY A 59 3.39 0.90 -2.88
N ILE A 60 2.45 1.41 -2.08
CA ILE A 60 1.02 1.45 -2.41
C ILE A 60 0.56 2.89 -2.28
N TYR A 61 -0.14 3.37 -3.29
CA TYR A 61 -0.50 4.78 -3.45
C TYR A 61 -1.99 4.90 -3.72
N LEU A 62 -2.59 5.93 -3.15
CA LEU A 62 -3.90 6.39 -3.57
C LEU A 62 -3.71 7.58 -4.52
N VAL A 63 -4.34 7.51 -5.69
CA VAL A 63 -4.20 8.49 -6.75
C VAL A 63 -5.56 9.10 -7.05
N TRP A 64 -5.65 10.43 -7.01
CA TRP A 64 -6.81 11.19 -7.42
C TRP A 64 -6.81 11.40 -8.94
N ARG A 65 -7.83 10.87 -9.63
CA ARG A 65 -7.85 10.74 -11.10
C ARG A 65 -8.60 11.86 -11.82
N ASN A 66 -9.43 12.61 -11.11
CA ASN A 66 -10.20 13.74 -11.64
C ASN A 66 -9.92 15.03 -10.87
N ALA A 67 -8.64 15.29 -10.58
CA ALA A 67 -8.23 16.55 -10.00
C ALA A 67 -8.46 17.69 -11.01
N SER A 68 -9.00 18.80 -10.52
CA SER A 68 -9.19 20.04 -11.30
C SER A 68 -8.43 21.17 -10.64
N GLU A 69 -8.02 22.15 -11.42
CA GLU A 69 -7.35 23.35 -10.92
C GLU A 69 -8.22 24.06 -9.86
N GLY A 70 -7.58 24.56 -8.81
CA GLY A 70 -8.24 25.20 -7.66
C GLY A 70 -8.91 24.23 -6.67
N MET A 71 -9.11 22.95 -7.02
CA MET A 71 -9.71 21.98 -6.12
C MET A 71 -8.70 21.33 -5.18
N LYS A 72 -9.11 21.13 -3.93
CA LYS A 72 -8.33 20.44 -2.90
C LYS A 72 -9.23 19.44 -2.18
N VAL A 73 -8.75 18.22 -2.02
CA VAL A 73 -9.44 17.17 -1.28
C VAL A 73 -8.59 16.77 -0.09
N THR A 74 -9.21 16.64 1.08
CA THR A 74 -8.54 16.11 2.27
C THR A 74 -9.20 14.80 2.66
N LEU A 75 -8.41 13.74 2.80
CA LEU A 75 -8.92 12.39 3.05
C LEU A 75 -8.16 11.70 4.20
N ASP A 76 -8.92 11.01 5.03
CA ASP A 76 -8.42 9.99 5.96
C ASP A 76 -8.61 8.62 5.30
N PHE A 77 -7.57 7.80 5.24
CA PHE A 77 -7.67 6.47 4.64
C PHE A 77 -6.70 5.47 5.28
N ASN A 78 -7.04 4.20 5.14
CA ASN A 78 -6.19 3.08 5.53
C ASN A 78 -5.96 2.18 4.32
N LEU A 79 -4.70 1.89 4.01
CA LEU A 79 -4.33 0.86 3.03
C LEU A 79 -3.87 -0.37 3.81
N ILE A 80 -4.45 -1.52 3.49
CA ILE A 80 -4.11 -2.79 4.12
C ILE A 80 -3.70 -3.76 3.03
N LEU A 81 -2.44 -4.18 3.06
CA LEU A 81 -1.93 -5.25 2.20
C LEU A 81 -2.05 -6.57 2.95
N LEU A 82 -2.94 -7.43 2.48
CA LEU A 82 -3.14 -8.75 3.05
C LEU A 82 -2.22 -9.76 2.38
N ASN A 83 -1.37 -10.42 3.17
CA ASN A 83 -0.57 -11.54 2.75
C ASN A 83 -1.39 -12.82 2.87
N ARG A 84 -1.55 -13.54 1.75
CA ARG A 84 -2.35 -14.77 1.68
C ARG A 84 -1.64 -15.97 2.30
N ASP A 85 -0.31 -15.94 2.34
CA ASP A 85 0.52 -17.04 2.82
C ASP A 85 0.70 -16.97 4.35
N HIS A 86 0.86 -15.76 4.91
CA HIS A 86 1.04 -15.58 6.34
C HIS A 86 0.53 -14.23 6.86
N PHE A 87 -0.54 -14.26 7.67
CA PHE A 87 -1.21 -13.04 8.15
C PHE A 87 -0.31 -12.11 8.98
N SER A 88 0.72 -12.64 9.65
CA SER A 88 1.67 -11.81 10.41
C SER A 88 2.50 -10.87 9.53
N GLN A 89 2.49 -11.08 8.22
CA GLN A 89 3.17 -10.24 7.23
C GLN A 89 2.22 -9.23 6.58
N ASN A 90 0.98 -9.12 7.06
CA ASN A 90 0.06 -8.06 6.62
C ASN A 90 0.67 -6.69 6.94
N GLN A 91 0.51 -5.75 6.01
CA GLN A 91 0.99 -4.37 6.19
C GLN A 91 -0.21 -3.43 6.27
N ILE A 92 -0.13 -2.47 7.18
CA ILE A 92 -1.19 -1.49 7.41
C ILE A 92 -0.57 -0.10 7.33
N PHE A 93 -1.15 0.76 6.51
CA PHE A 93 -0.76 2.15 6.35
C PHE A 93 -1.94 3.04 6.72
N ASN A 94 -1.83 3.71 7.86
CA ASN A 94 -2.83 4.68 8.31
C ASN A 94 -2.42 6.08 7.87
N ARG A 95 -3.36 6.81 7.29
CA ARG A 95 -3.17 8.16 6.77
C ARG A 95 -4.33 9.03 7.21
N LYS A 96 -3.98 10.20 7.76
CA LYS A 96 -4.96 11.20 8.21
C LYS A 96 -4.65 12.55 7.59
N ARG A 97 -5.69 13.27 7.22
CA ARG A 97 -5.66 14.63 6.67
C ARG A 97 -4.73 14.74 5.46
N VAL A 98 -4.71 13.72 4.62
CA VAL A 98 -3.89 13.71 3.41
C VAL A 98 -4.54 14.63 2.39
N LYS A 99 -3.75 15.60 1.89
CA LYS A 99 -4.20 16.60 0.94
C LYS A 99 -3.87 16.16 -0.48
N PHE A 100 -4.85 16.21 -1.35
CA PHE A 100 -4.72 16.00 -2.78
C PHE A 100 -5.05 17.31 -3.48
N SER A 101 -4.24 17.67 -4.47
CA SER A 101 -4.45 18.82 -5.36
C SER A 101 -4.22 18.39 -6.81
N HIS A 102 -4.50 19.31 -7.75
CA HIS A 102 -4.14 19.11 -9.15
C HIS A 102 -2.62 18.90 -9.36
N GLU A 103 -1.78 19.59 -8.57
CA GLU A 103 -0.32 19.48 -8.64
C GLU A 103 0.20 18.20 -7.98
N SER A 104 -0.51 17.68 -6.97
CA SER A 104 -0.16 16.47 -6.24
C SER A 104 -1.34 15.48 -6.18
N PRO A 105 -1.69 14.84 -7.32
CA PRO A 105 -2.79 13.89 -7.36
C PRO A 105 -2.43 12.55 -6.70
N GLY A 106 -1.15 12.22 -6.58
CA GLY A 106 -0.65 11.02 -5.89
C GLY A 106 0.03 11.39 -4.58
N ASN A 107 -0.28 10.66 -3.51
CA ASN A 107 0.47 10.78 -2.25
C ASN A 107 1.31 9.53 -2.01
N GLU A 108 2.63 9.72 -1.97
CA GLU A 108 3.59 8.63 -1.81
C GLU A 108 3.50 7.98 -0.43
N THR A 109 3.36 6.66 -0.38
CA THR A 109 3.57 5.87 0.83
C THR A 109 4.59 4.78 0.51
N THR A 110 5.86 5.16 0.64
CA THR A 110 6.99 4.26 0.46
C THR A 110 7.49 3.86 1.84
N GLN A 111 7.41 2.57 2.18
CA GLN A 111 8.24 1.97 3.23
C GLN A 111 8.92 0.72 2.71
N PRO A 112 10.12 0.40 3.22
CA PRO A 112 10.85 -0.75 2.76
C PRO A 112 10.15 -2.04 3.17
N ALA A 113 9.58 -2.76 2.19
CA ALA A 113 9.17 -4.13 2.44
C ALA A 113 10.45 -4.96 2.69
N ILE A 114 10.41 -5.76 3.75
CA ILE A 114 11.33 -6.86 4.02
C ILE A 114 12.80 -6.40 4.14
N SER A 115 13.16 -5.82 5.30
CA SER A 115 14.44 -6.25 5.84
C SER A 115 14.28 -7.73 6.16
N THR A 116 15.08 -8.56 5.51
CA THR A 116 15.32 -9.93 5.92
C THR A 116 15.82 -9.90 7.37
N ARG A 117 14.93 -9.83 8.36
CA ARG A 117 15.22 -10.11 9.78
C ARG A 117 15.42 -11.62 9.98
N ARG A 118 16.16 -12.25 9.08
CA ARG A 118 16.52 -13.67 9.16
C ARG A 118 17.96 -13.97 8.72
N SER A 119 18.83 -12.96 8.69
CA SER A 119 20.27 -13.18 8.45
C SER A 119 21.22 -12.56 9.48
N ASN A 120 20.71 -11.89 10.53
CA ASN A 120 21.56 -11.36 11.61
C ASN A 120 21.53 -12.16 12.93
N GLU A 121 20.58 -13.06 13.15
CA GLU A 121 20.60 -13.94 14.34
C GLU A 121 21.50 -15.18 14.15
N LEU A 122 21.73 -15.61 12.91
CA LEU A 122 22.65 -16.73 12.61
C LEU A 122 24.15 -16.35 12.64
N ARG A 123 24.49 -15.06 12.76
CA ARG A 123 25.89 -14.62 13.01
C ARG A 123 26.20 -14.42 14.50
N ALA A 124 25.19 -14.16 15.33
CA ALA A 124 25.38 -14.02 16.77
C ALA A 124 25.55 -15.38 17.49
N SER A 125 25.05 -16.48 16.92
CA SER A 125 25.19 -17.80 17.54
C SER A 125 26.52 -18.51 17.23
N ASN A 126 27.29 -18.07 16.23
CA ASN A 126 28.57 -18.70 15.84
C ASN A 126 29.82 -17.99 16.38
N GLN A 127 29.68 -16.93 17.18
CA GLN A 127 30.80 -16.29 17.88
C GLN A 127 30.89 -16.64 19.38
N ALA A 128 29.86 -17.26 19.96
CA ALA A 128 29.87 -17.64 21.38
C ALA A 128 30.55 -19.00 21.67
N THR A 129 31.06 -19.71 20.66
CA THR A 129 31.68 -21.05 20.82
C THR A 129 33.19 -21.09 20.58
N ARG A 130 33.88 -19.94 20.47
CA ARG A 130 35.33 -19.87 20.20
C ARG A 130 36.17 -19.12 21.23
N THR A 131 35.79 -19.17 22.50
CA THR A 131 36.65 -18.75 23.61
C THR A 131 36.55 -19.74 24.77
N CYS A 132 37.02 -20.97 24.55
CA CYS A 132 37.48 -21.88 25.60
C CYS A 132 38.63 -22.70 25.00
N SER A 133 39.84 -22.17 25.13
CA SER A 133 41.10 -22.90 25.08
C SER A 133 42.15 -22.06 25.81
#